data_AF-A0A7W0QRP7-F1
#
_entry.id   AF-A0A7W0QRP7-F1
#
_cell.length_a   1.000
_cell.length_b   1.000
_cell.length_c   1.000
_cell.angle_alpha   90.00
_cell.angle_beta   90.00
_cell.angle_gamma   90.00
#
_symmetry.space_group_name_H-M   'P 1'
#
loop_
_entity.id
_entity.type
_entity.pdbx_description
1 polymer ?
#
loop_
_entity_poly.entity_id
_entity_poly.type
_entity_poly.pdbx_seq_one_letter_code
_entity_poly.pdbx_strand_id
1 'polypeptide(L)'
;MTSTFSLPSDRRKDAELAATRGRAFVQKAGFPLGTAMIDHAWSGGPAQAVMDELAEYQNDDGGFGRGLEVDIESPASNPFAARLAMMILLGLGDRPSSSLEANLHRWLIDNQHDDGDRHFSEETREGELAPWFAGWTFPSLNPACCLAGYANQLGIATPV
;
A
#
# COMPACT_ATOMS: atom_id res chain seq x y z
N MET A 1 -13.26 -4.98 -22.09
CA MET A 1 -13.61 -3.69 -22.73
C MET A 1 -13.61 -2.63 -21.65
N THR A 2 -12.48 -1.97 -21.41
CA THR A 2 -12.41 -0.79 -20.54
C THR A 2 -13.09 0.35 -21.29
N SER A 3 -14.24 0.79 -20.80
CA SER A 3 -14.89 2.01 -21.27
C SER A 3 -13.97 3.18 -20.89
N THR A 4 -13.25 3.72 -21.86
CA THR A 4 -12.40 4.90 -21.63
C THR A 4 -13.31 6.10 -21.47
N PHE A 5 -13.62 6.43 -20.21
CA PHE A 5 -14.30 7.68 -19.89
C PHE A 5 -13.41 8.85 -20.30
N SER A 6 -13.74 9.52 -21.41
CA SER A 6 -13.01 10.68 -21.89
C SER A 6 -13.60 11.95 -21.27
N LEU A 7 -12.82 12.65 -20.47
CA LEU A 7 -13.19 13.97 -19.95
C LEU A 7 -13.27 15.01 -21.08
N PRO A 8 -14.21 15.98 -21.02
CA PRO A 8 -14.17 17.18 -21.84
C PRO A 8 -12.81 17.89 -21.74
N SER A 9 -12.39 18.64 -22.77
CA SER A 9 -11.08 19.31 -22.83
C SER A 9 -10.76 20.18 -21.61
N ASP A 10 -11.74 20.91 -21.09
CA ASP A 10 -11.53 21.83 -19.98
C ASP A 10 -11.28 21.08 -18.67
N ARG A 11 -12.01 19.97 -18.48
CA ARG A 11 -11.84 19.08 -17.32
C ARG A 11 -10.50 18.32 -17.36
N ARG A 12 -9.90 18.13 -18.54
CA ARG A 12 -8.53 17.57 -18.66
C ARG A 12 -7.49 18.55 -18.15
N LYS A 13 -7.56 19.83 -18.53
CA LYS A 13 -6.65 20.87 -18.02
C LYS A 13 -6.77 21.05 -16.51
N ASP A 14 -7.99 21.00 -15.98
CA ASP A 14 -8.22 21.07 -14.53
C ASP A 14 -7.58 19.87 -13.80
N ALA A 15 -7.67 18.67 -14.38
CA ALA A 15 -7.04 17.47 -13.84
C ALA A 15 -5.50 17.56 -13.87
N GLU A 16 -4.91 18.05 -14.96
CA GLU A 16 -3.46 18.29 -15.05
C GLU A 16 -2.96 19.31 -14.03
N LEU A 17 -3.73 20.39 -13.79
CA LEU A 17 -3.39 21.38 -12.78
C LEU A 17 -3.53 20.83 -11.36
N ALA A 18 -4.60 20.09 -11.07
CA ALA A 18 -4.77 19.41 -9.79
C ALA A 18 -3.62 18.43 -9.53
N ALA A 19 -3.22 17.69 -10.56
CA ALA A 19 -2.11 16.76 -10.52
C ALA A 19 -0.78 17.44 -10.17
N THR A 20 -0.47 18.53 -10.86
CA THR A 20 0.73 19.35 -10.62
C THR A 20 0.78 19.89 -9.19
N ARG A 21 -0.36 20.37 -8.68
CA ARG A 21 -0.45 20.89 -7.30
C ARG A 21 -0.30 19.78 -6.26
N GLY A 22 -0.92 18.62 -6.49
CA GLY A 22 -0.78 17.45 -5.62
C GLY A 22 0.68 16.98 -5.54
N ARG A 23 1.36 16.86 -6.69
CA ARG A 23 2.79 16.53 -6.75
C ARG A 23 3.65 17.47 -5.92
N ALA A 24 3.47 18.78 -6.09
CA ALA A 24 4.24 19.80 -5.36
C ALA A 24 4.00 19.74 -3.84
N PHE A 25 2.76 19.46 -3.41
CA PHE A 25 2.43 19.28 -2.00
C PHE A 25 3.14 18.06 -1.41
N VAL A 26 3.03 16.89 -2.04
CA VAL A 26 3.64 15.64 -1.57
C VAL A 26 5.17 15.73 -1.55
N GLN A 27 5.77 16.35 -2.57
CA GLN A 27 7.20 16.61 -2.61
C GLN A 27 7.65 17.52 -1.45
N LYS A 28 6.91 18.60 -1.17
CA LYS A 28 7.21 19.50 -0.06
C LYS A 28 7.04 18.82 1.31
N ALA A 29 6.11 17.88 1.42
CA ALA A 29 5.90 17.08 2.62
C ALA A 29 7.02 16.05 2.87
N GLY A 30 7.93 15.85 1.91
CA GLY A 30 9.03 14.89 2.06
C GLY A 30 8.56 13.44 2.03
N PHE A 31 7.61 13.11 1.13
CA PHE A 31 7.11 11.76 0.94
C PHE A 31 7.53 11.19 -0.43
N PRO A 32 8.74 10.58 -0.53
CA PRO A 32 9.30 10.08 -1.79
C PRO A 32 8.40 9.06 -2.48
N LEU A 33 7.88 8.07 -1.74
CA LEU A 33 6.94 7.07 -2.27
C LEU A 33 5.72 7.72 -2.92
N GLY A 34 5.08 8.67 -2.24
CA GLY A 34 3.94 9.41 -2.80
C GLY A 34 4.33 10.21 -4.05
N THR A 35 5.54 10.77 -4.11
CA THR A 35 6.04 11.49 -5.29
C THR A 35 6.24 10.53 -6.46
N ALA A 36 6.86 9.37 -6.22
CA ALA A 36 7.06 8.34 -7.23
C ALA A 36 5.72 7.79 -7.76
N MET A 37 4.74 7.56 -6.89
CA MET A 37 3.39 7.13 -7.28
C MET A 37 2.71 8.14 -8.20
N ILE A 38 2.80 9.43 -7.88
CA ILE A 38 2.24 10.51 -8.69
C ILE A 38 2.95 10.59 -10.05
N ASP A 39 4.29 10.48 -10.04
CA ASP A 39 5.09 10.52 -11.27
C ASP A 39 4.80 9.33 -12.19
N HIS A 40 4.64 8.13 -11.63
CA HIS A 40 4.20 6.95 -12.38
C HIS A 40 2.82 7.14 -12.98
N ALA A 41 1.84 7.57 -12.17
CA ALA A 41 0.44 7.67 -12.60
C ALA A 41 0.20 8.76 -13.66
N TRP A 42 0.90 9.89 -13.58
CA TRP A 42 0.57 11.08 -14.41
C TRP A 42 1.69 11.56 -15.32
N SER A 43 2.95 11.20 -15.02
CA SER A 43 4.12 11.68 -15.77
C SER A 43 4.87 10.57 -16.50
N GLY A 44 4.32 9.35 -16.54
CA GLY A 44 4.95 8.20 -17.19
C GLY A 44 6.23 7.73 -16.50
N GLY A 45 6.37 8.01 -15.19
CA GLY A 45 7.48 7.51 -14.38
C GLY A 45 7.52 5.97 -14.37
N PRO A 46 8.70 5.35 -14.21
CA PRO A 46 8.81 3.89 -14.22
C PRO A 46 8.21 3.27 -12.96
N ALA A 47 7.51 2.13 -13.10
CA ALA A 47 7.01 1.36 -11.97
C ALA A 47 8.11 0.98 -10.97
N GLN A 48 9.34 0.74 -11.46
CA GLN A 48 10.52 0.45 -10.64
C GLN A 48 10.79 1.54 -9.60
N ALA A 49 10.62 2.82 -9.94
CA ALA A 49 10.86 3.91 -8.98
C ALA A 49 9.87 3.87 -7.81
N VAL A 50 8.61 3.47 -8.06
CA VAL A 50 7.64 3.28 -6.99
C VAL A 50 8.02 2.06 -6.13
N MET A 51 8.48 0.99 -6.76
CA MET A 51 8.89 -0.23 -6.07
C MET A 51 10.12 -0.02 -5.18
N ASP A 52 11.11 0.75 -5.66
CA ASP A 52 12.31 1.07 -4.89
C ASP A 52 11.95 1.86 -3.63
N GLU A 53 11.10 2.89 -3.76
CA GLU A 53 10.62 3.67 -2.61
C GLU A 53 9.70 2.85 -1.69
N LEU A 54 8.91 1.92 -2.23
CA LEU A 54 8.05 1.04 -1.43
C LEU A 54 8.89 0.02 -0.63
N ALA A 55 10.04 -0.40 -1.15
CA ALA A 55 10.91 -1.37 -0.49
C ALA A 55 11.45 -0.87 0.85
N GLU A 56 11.62 0.44 1.03
CA GLU A 56 12.05 1.07 2.28
C GLU A 56 11.07 0.80 3.45
N TYR A 57 9.81 0.47 3.14
CA TYR A 57 8.77 0.13 4.11
C TYR A 57 8.62 -1.37 4.38
N GLN A 58 9.29 -2.24 3.61
CA GLN A 58 9.27 -3.69 3.83
C GLN A 58 10.29 -4.08 4.91
N ASN A 59 9.83 -4.81 5.91
CA ASN A 59 10.68 -5.36 6.97
C ASN A 59 11.23 -6.74 6.58
N ASP A 60 12.21 -7.24 7.34
CA ASP A 60 12.87 -8.53 7.08
C ASP A 60 11.92 -9.73 7.18
N ASP A 61 10.86 -9.61 7.98
CA ASP A 61 9.76 -10.59 8.07
C ASP A 61 8.91 -10.67 6.78
N GLY A 62 9.11 -9.72 5.86
CA GLY A 62 8.41 -9.58 4.59
C GLY A 62 7.14 -8.74 4.65
N GLY A 63 6.73 -8.32 5.85
CA GLY A 63 5.60 -7.43 6.05
C GLY A 63 5.97 -5.97 5.80
N PHE A 64 4.96 -5.11 5.88
CA PHE A 64 5.15 -3.67 5.71
C PHE A 64 4.79 -2.92 6.99
N GLY A 65 5.59 -1.91 7.31
CA GLY A 65 5.45 -1.08 8.50
C GLY A 65 6.06 0.31 8.26
N ARG A 66 6.82 0.81 9.23
CA ARG A 66 7.61 2.05 9.13
C ARG A 66 6.80 3.27 8.67
N GLY A 67 5.56 3.38 9.16
CA GLY A 67 4.66 4.48 8.83
C GLY A 67 4.12 4.47 7.39
N LEU A 68 4.16 3.32 6.68
CA LEU A 68 3.55 3.23 5.36
C LEU A 68 2.06 3.59 5.39
N GLU A 69 1.32 3.00 6.34
CA GLU A 69 0.00 3.50 6.74
C GLU A 69 0.23 4.68 7.68
N VAL A 70 0.02 5.91 7.20
CA VAL A 70 0.37 7.15 7.91
C VAL A 70 -0.41 7.36 9.21
N ASP A 71 -1.50 6.61 9.39
CA ASP A 71 -2.30 6.60 10.62
C ASP A 71 -1.77 5.61 11.66
N ILE A 72 -0.70 4.88 11.33
CA ILE A 72 -0.03 3.88 12.17
C ILE A 72 1.47 4.18 12.14
N GLU A 73 1.93 5.03 13.05
CA GLU A 73 3.34 5.32 13.24
C GLU A 73 3.99 4.23 14.12
N SER A 74 4.26 3.10 13.47
CA SER A 74 4.96 1.96 14.05
C SER A 74 6.01 1.42 13.07
N PRO A 75 7.22 1.07 13.55
CA PRO A 75 8.22 0.42 12.72
C PRO A 75 7.81 -1.02 12.36
N ALA A 76 7.00 -1.67 13.19
CA ALA A 76 6.60 -3.06 13.03
C ALA A 76 5.68 -3.28 11.82
N SER A 77 5.80 -4.47 11.25
CA SER A 77 4.90 -4.93 10.20
C SER A 77 3.47 -5.04 10.71
N ASN A 78 2.51 -4.56 9.93
CA ASN A 78 1.11 -4.56 10.33
C ASN A 78 0.16 -4.78 9.13
N PRO A 79 -1.07 -5.28 9.35
CA PRO A 79 -1.96 -5.71 8.29
C PRO A 79 -2.51 -4.54 7.45
N PHE A 80 -2.55 -3.31 7.98
CA PHE A 80 -3.00 -2.13 7.23
C PHE A 80 -1.93 -1.62 6.26
N ALA A 81 -0.68 -1.57 6.71
CA ALA A 81 0.46 -1.26 5.85
C ALA A 81 0.63 -2.34 4.76
N ALA A 82 0.48 -3.63 5.10
CA ALA A 82 0.47 -4.70 4.10
C ALA A 82 -0.64 -4.51 3.04
N ARG A 83 -1.86 -4.14 3.46
CA ARG A 83 -2.96 -3.80 2.55
C ARG A 83 -2.59 -2.63 1.64
N LEU A 84 -2.00 -1.57 2.18
CA LEU A 84 -1.60 -0.39 1.41
C LEU A 84 -0.49 -0.72 0.38
N ALA A 85 0.51 -1.53 0.76
CA ALA A 85 1.53 -2.02 -0.16
C ALA A 85 0.91 -2.80 -1.33
N MET A 86 -0.05 -3.70 -1.07
CA MET A 86 -0.74 -4.43 -2.12
C MET A 86 -1.53 -3.51 -3.06
N MET A 87 -2.22 -2.49 -2.51
CA MET A 87 -2.94 -1.51 -3.32
C MET A 87 -2.00 -0.74 -4.25
N ILE A 88 -0.81 -0.37 -3.74
CA ILE A 88 0.22 0.30 -4.55
C ILE A 88 0.69 -0.63 -5.67
N LEU A 89 1.09 -1.87 -5.35
CA LEU A 89 1.55 -2.86 -6.34
C LEU A 89 0.50 -3.14 -7.43
N LEU A 90 -0.77 -3.27 -7.05
CA LEU A 90 -1.88 -3.42 -8.00
C LEU A 90 -2.05 -2.19 -8.90
N GLY A 91 -1.85 -0.99 -8.35
CA GLY A 91 -1.94 0.27 -9.07
C GLY A 91 -0.87 0.46 -10.15
N LEU A 92 0.26 -0.25 -10.06
CA LEU A 92 1.35 -0.19 -11.06
C LEU A 92 1.01 -0.94 -12.36
N GLY A 93 0.05 -1.87 -12.33
CA GLY A 93 -0.20 -2.77 -13.47
C GLY A 93 1.04 -3.61 -13.79
N ASP A 94 1.54 -3.49 -15.02
CA ASP A 94 2.77 -4.16 -15.47
C ASP A 94 3.98 -3.60 -14.74
N ARG A 95 4.68 -4.47 -14.00
CA ARG A 95 5.82 -4.11 -13.16
C ARG A 95 6.89 -5.21 -13.21
N PRO A 96 8.16 -4.87 -12.98
CA PRO A 96 9.25 -5.85 -12.95
C PRO A 96 9.05 -6.85 -11.80
N SER A 97 9.55 -8.06 -12.01
CA SER A 97 9.60 -9.06 -10.93
C SER A 97 10.51 -8.56 -9.80
N SER A 98 10.09 -8.75 -8.55
CA SER A 98 10.88 -8.38 -7.38
C SER A 98 10.63 -9.35 -6.23
N SER A 99 11.52 -9.31 -5.23
CA SER A 99 11.32 -10.05 -3.98
C SER A 99 10.21 -9.48 -3.11
N LEU A 100 9.72 -8.25 -3.35
CA LEU A 100 8.69 -7.61 -2.53
C LEU A 100 7.45 -8.49 -2.37
N GLU A 101 6.97 -9.04 -3.48
CA GLU A 101 5.78 -9.88 -3.55
C GLU A 101 5.98 -11.25 -2.90
N ALA A 102 7.14 -11.87 -3.13
CA ALA A 102 7.49 -13.16 -2.52
C ALA A 102 7.65 -13.02 -0.99
N ASN A 103 8.26 -11.93 -0.53
CA ASN A 103 8.40 -11.61 0.87
C ASN A 103 7.03 -11.33 1.52
N LEU A 104 6.17 -10.58 0.83
CA LEU A 104 4.81 -10.31 1.30
C LEU A 104 3.96 -11.58 1.37
N HIS A 105 4.07 -12.47 0.37
CA HIS A 105 3.44 -13.79 0.41
C HIS A 105 3.83 -14.57 1.68
N ARG A 106 5.14 -14.63 1.96
CA ARG A 106 5.65 -15.29 3.17
C ARG A 106 5.06 -14.65 4.43
N TRP A 107 5.10 -13.32 4.54
CA TRP A 107 4.56 -12.62 5.70
C TRP A 107 3.07 -12.91 5.90
N LEU A 108 2.29 -12.96 4.83
CA LEU A 108 0.87 -13.31 4.89
C LEU A 108 0.68 -14.69 5.51
N ILE A 109 1.44 -15.70 5.10
CA ILE A 109 1.30 -17.05 5.66
C ILE A 109 1.74 -17.07 7.12
N ASP A 110 2.93 -16.52 7.41
CA ASP A 110 3.58 -16.66 8.70
C ASP A 110 2.91 -15.88 9.83
N ASN A 111 2.13 -14.83 9.51
CA ASN A 111 1.49 -13.95 10.50
C ASN A 111 -0.02 -14.14 10.62
N GLN A 112 -0.58 -15.19 10.00
CA GLN A 112 -1.99 -15.50 10.17
C GLN A 112 -2.24 -16.20 11.51
N HIS A 113 -3.21 -15.70 12.27
CA HIS A 113 -3.67 -16.29 13.52
C HIS A 113 -4.72 -17.39 13.27
N ASP A 114 -5.02 -18.19 14.28
CA ASP A 114 -6.00 -19.30 14.21
C ASP A 114 -7.43 -18.83 13.87
N ASP A 115 -7.75 -17.57 14.13
CA ASP A 115 -9.02 -16.94 13.74
C ASP A 115 -9.06 -16.49 12.27
N GLY A 116 -7.96 -16.66 11.53
CA GLY A 116 -7.81 -16.34 10.13
C GLY A 116 -7.37 -14.91 9.82
N ASP A 117 -7.21 -14.05 10.83
CA ASP A 117 -6.77 -12.66 10.65
C ASP A 117 -5.27 -12.49 10.92
N ARG A 118 -4.73 -11.30 10.63
CA ARG A 118 -3.37 -10.84 10.97
C ARG A 118 -3.52 -9.65 11.88
N HIS A 119 -2.98 -9.74 13.10
CA HIS A 119 -3.23 -8.75 14.14
C HIS A 119 -2.11 -7.71 14.22
N PHE A 120 -2.38 -6.62 14.93
CA PHE A 120 -1.30 -5.79 15.44
C PHE A 120 -0.42 -6.58 16.42
N SER A 121 0.89 -6.42 16.26
CA SER A 121 1.85 -6.80 17.30
C SER A 121 1.68 -5.89 18.52
N GLU A 122 2.32 -6.25 19.64
CA GLU A 122 2.32 -5.37 20.81
C GLU A 122 3.03 -4.04 20.51
N GLU A 123 4.15 -4.08 19.79
CA GLU A 123 4.87 -2.89 19.34
C GLU A 123 4.01 -1.96 18.48
N THR A 124 3.14 -2.50 17.62
CA THR A 124 2.18 -1.67 16.87
C THR A 124 1.11 -1.07 17.79
N ARG A 125 0.63 -1.78 18.81
CA ARG A 125 -0.37 -1.25 19.76
C ARG A 125 0.19 -0.15 20.66
N GLU A 126 1.47 -0.26 21.04
CA GLU A 126 2.17 0.70 21.89
C GLU A 126 2.69 1.93 21.10
N GLY A 127 2.74 1.84 19.77
CA GLY A 127 3.13 2.93 18.89
C GLY A 127 2.11 4.07 18.80
N GLU A 128 2.44 5.08 18.00
CA GLU A 128 1.54 6.22 17.79
C GLU A 128 0.47 5.86 16.74
N LEU A 129 -0.75 5.62 17.20
CA LEU A 129 -1.90 5.30 16.35
C LEU A 129 -2.86 6.48 16.26
N ALA A 130 -3.45 6.69 15.09
CA ALA A 130 -4.52 7.65 14.92
C ALA A 130 -5.71 7.32 15.85
N PRO A 131 -6.50 8.30 16.31
CA PRO A 131 -7.52 8.10 17.35
C PRO A 131 -8.61 7.07 17.01
N TRP A 132 -8.88 6.79 15.73
CA TRP A 132 -9.86 5.79 15.32
C TRP A 132 -9.39 4.34 15.48
N PHE A 133 -8.10 4.11 15.71
CA PHE A 133 -7.59 2.81 16.14
C PHE A 133 -7.74 2.60 17.65
N ALA A 134 -8.13 3.62 18.42
CA ALA A 134 -8.41 3.47 19.84
C ALA A 134 -9.56 2.46 20.04
N GLY A 135 -9.26 1.37 20.74
CA GLY A 135 -10.22 0.29 20.96
C GLY A 135 -10.42 -0.64 19.75
N TRP A 136 -9.56 -0.56 18.72
CA TRP A 136 -9.59 -1.51 17.62
C TRP A 136 -9.35 -2.94 18.12
N THR A 137 -10.24 -3.87 17.78
CA THR A 137 -10.11 -5.29 18.13
C THR A 137 -9.97 -6.15 16.89
N PHE A 138 -9.32 -7.30 17.08
CA PHE A 138 -9.21 -8.34 16.07
C PHE A 138 -9.85 -9.64 16.59
N PRO A 139 -10.35 -10.53 15.71
CA PRO A 139 -10.36 -10.41 14.25
C PRO A 139 -11.31 -9.32 13.75
N SER A 140 -11.02 -8.74 12.58
CA SER A 140 -11.82 -7.68 11.96
C SER A 140 -11.91 -7.85 10.44
N LEU A 141 -13.03 -7.44 9.83
CA LEU A 141 -13.17 -7.46 8.38
C LEU A 141 -12.15 -6.56 7.67
N ASN A 142 -11.81 -5.43 8.28
CA ASN A 142 -10.78 -4.53 7.79
C ASN A 142 -9.49 -4.74 8.61
N PRO A 143 -8.34 -5.07 7.98
CA PRO A 143 -8.10 -5.20 6.55
C PRO A 143 -8.18 -6.64 6.02
N ALA A 144 -8.60 -7.63 6.82
CA ALA A 144 -8.56 -9.05 6.46
C ALA A 144 -9.18 -9.37 5.08
N CYS A 145 -10.35 -8.81 4.77
CA CYS A 145 -11.00 -9.06 3.49
C CYS A 145 -10.22 -8.47 2.30
N CYS A 146 -9.60 -7.30 2.50
CA CYS A 146 -8.76 -6.66 1.50
C CYS A 146 -7.48 -7.46 1.25
N LEU A 147 -6.84 -7.96 2.32
CA LEU A 147 -5.63 -8.76 2.21
C LEU A 147 -5.86 -10.01 1.36
N ALA A 148 -6.94 -10.76 1.63
CA ALA A 148 -7.26 -11.96 0.85
C ALA A 148 -7.55 -11.63 -0.63
N GLY A 149 -8.38 -10.61 -0.89
CA GLY A 149 -8.75 -10.22 -2.25
C GLY A 149 -7.57 -9.71 -3.08
N TYR A 150 -6.74 -8.84 -2.49
CA TYR A 150 -5.58 -8.28 -3.17
C TYR A 150 -4.45 -9.30 -3.34
N ALA A 151 -4.23 -10.19 -2.37
CA ALA A 151 -3.25 -11.26 -2.52
C ALA A 151 -3.60 -12.20 -3.68
N ASN A 152 -4.89 -12.54 -3.86
CA ASN A 152 -5.36 -13.29 -5.01
C ASN A 152 -5.18 -12.52 -6.32
N GLN A 153 -5.51 -11.22 -6.34
CA GLN A 153 -5.37 -10.40 -7.55
C GLN A 153 -3.90 -10.19 -7.96
N LEU A 154 -2.99 -10.13 -7.00
CA LEU A 154 -1.55 -10.08 -7.22
C LEU A 154 -0.96 -11.45 -7.61
N GLY A 155 -1.71 -12.55 -7.44
CA GLY A 155 -1.20 -13.90 -7.65
C GLY A 155 -0.20 -14.36 -6.58
N ILE A 156 -0.15 -13.67 -5.45
CA ILE A 156 0.77 -13.96 -4.33
C ILE A 156 0.09 -14.77 -3.23
N ALA A 157 -1.21 -15.06 -3.32
CA ALA A 157 -1.83 -16.11 -2.52
C ALA A 157 -3.07 -16.60 -3.28
N THR A 158 -3.09 -17.88 -3.63
CA THR A 158 -4.23 -18.52 -4.30
C THR A 158 -4.85 -19.55 -3.37
N PRO A 159 -6.19 -19.62 -3.24
CA PRO A 159 -6.83 -20.79 -2.64
C PRO A 159 -6.39 -22.04 -3.39
N VAL A 160 -6.01 -23.09 -2.64
CA VAL A 160 -5.86 -24.45 -3.17
C VAL A 160 -7.21 -25.07 -3.49
#